data_AF-A0A955QL72-F1
#
_entry.id   AF-A0A955QL72-F1
#
_cell.length_a   1.000
_cell.length_b   1.000
_cell.length_c   1.000
_cell.angle_alpha   90.00
_cell.angle_beta   90.00
_cell.angle_gamma   90.00
#
_symmetry.space_group_name_H-M   'P 1'
#
loop_
_entity.id
_entity.type
_entity.pdbx_description
1 polymer ?
#
loop_
_entity_poly.entity_id
_entity_poly.type
_entity_poly.pdbx_seq_one_letter_code
_entity_poly.pdbx_strand_id
1 'polypeptide(L)'
;MQVKCLVPTGEAKPIDHPQYEKNKVLFFIENDRNIPRDLKMNLMYLKNSRLPRLAWLAEVNHAKQAVSVQHGDSVECCEHFFIEGVWNGDFSSGDFSSTDCIFGTGGVIQKDSVIFVSSASTTDYLYYTSNDLGQLSIANSLPLLLASMNDSLDPSFLGYNGINDTIAWGIDAYVQEIPTRKSVVKRLMYRNLHVGGSALQEVEKYMPPHFPSYSLYHEYIEANFERIVKNARDYHRTTRVEICSTQSKGYDSTAVNAIAAKFGIDKVFTILKGKSPSHFATNDAHEQVDDDGREICRILKVASIPIERHAFETDFP
;
A
#
# COMPACT_ATOMS: atom_id res chain seq x y z
N MET A 1 6.21 -13.12 -41.23
CA MET A 1 7.43 -13.35 -40.43
C MET A 1 6.95 -13.95 -39.10
N GLN A 2 7.09 -15.27 -38.95
CA GLN A 2 6.54 -16.03 -37.82
C GLN A 2 7.40 -15.83 -36.57
N VAL A 3 6.76 -15.44 -35.46
CA VAL A 3 7.40 -15.39 -34.13
C VAL A 3 7.29 -16.77 -33.50
N LYS A 4 8.41 -17.47 -33.35
CA LYS A 4 8.54 -18.69 -32.56
C LYS A 4 8.64 -18.32 -31.08
N CYS A 5 7.60 -18.60 -30.30
CA CYS A 5 7.74 -18.71 -28.84
C CYS A 5 8.45 -20.02 -28.51
N LEU A 6 9.62 -19.92 -27.88
CA LEU A 6 10.30 -21.07 -27.26
C LEU A 6 9.63 -21.34 -25.92
N VAL A 7 8.90 -22.44 -25.83
CA VAL A 7 8.38 -23.00 -24.57
C VAL A 7 9.45 -23.94 -24.01
N PRO A 8 9.88 -23.80 -22.74
CA PRO A 8 10.68 -24.83 -22.10
C PRO A 8 9.81 -26.07 -21.85
N THR A 9 10.17 -27.18 -22.49
CA THR A 9 9.57 -28.50 -22.24
C THR A 9 10.11 -29.05 -20.91
N GLY A 10 9.34 -28.90 -19.85
CA GLY A 10 9.47 -29.66 -18.61
C GLY A 10 8.09 -30.19 -18.24
N GLU A 11 7.91 -31.51 -18.32
CA GLU A 11 6.66 -32.18 -17.95
C GLU A 11 6.39 -32.01 -16.45
N ALA A 12 5.51 -31.08 -16.08
CA ALA A 12 4.92 -31.01 -14.76
C ALA A 12 3.71 -31.96 -14.71
N LYS A 13 3.82 -33.03 -13.91
CA LYS A 13 2.70 -33.92 -13.59
C LYS A 13 1.57 -33.12 -12.90
N PRO A 14 0.29 -33.36 -13.23
CA PRO A 14 -0.80 -32.69 -12.56
C PRO A 14 -0.85 -33.13 -11.09
N ILE A 15 -0.79 -32.16 -10.18
CA ILE A 15 -1.08 -32.36 -8.77
C ILE A 15 -2.59 -32.25 -8.62
N ASP A 16 -3.23 -33.33 -8.17
CA ASP A 16 -4.63 -33.35 -7.78
C ASP A 16 -4.86 -32.37 -6.62
N HIS A 17 -5.59 -31.29 -6.88
CA HIS A 17 -6.09 -30.41 -5.83
C HIS A 17 -7.38 -31.01 -5.26
N PRO A 18 -7.48 -31.25 -3.94
CA PRO A 18 -8.73 -31.68 -3.33
C PRO A 18 -9.80 -30.61 -3.48
N GLN A 19 -11.00 -31.06 -3.83
CA GLN A 19 -12.20 -30.24 -3.99
C GLN A 19 -12.50 -29.47 -2.70
N TYR A 20 -12.40 -28.14 -2.76
CA TYR A 20 -12.93 -27.27 -1.71
C TYR A 20 -14.46 -27.23 -1.83
N GLU A 21 -15.13 -27.93 -0.91
CA GLU A 21 -16.59 -27.83 -0.73
C GLU A 21 -16.99 -26.40 -0.33
N LYS A 22 -17.94 -25.85 -1.09
CA LYS A 22 -18.55 -24.54 -0.90
C LYS A 22 -19.48 -24.56 0.32
N ASN A 23 -18.99 -24.12 1.48
CA ASN A 23 -19.87 -23.56 2.50
C ASN A 23 -20.03 -22.06 2.25
N LYS A 24 -20.99 -21.72 1.38
CA LYS A 24 -21.50 -20.34 1.24
C LYS A 24 -22.28 -19.99 2.50
N VAL A 25 -21.64 -19.33 3.46
CA VAL A 25 -22.36 -18.53 4.44
C VAL A 25 -22.63 -17.17 3.80
N LEU A 26 -23.84 -17.01 3.28
CA LEU A 26 -24.38 -15.72 2.83
C LEU A 26 -24.60 -14.84 4.07
N PHE A 27 -23.64 -13.97 4.38
CA PHE A 27 -23.93 -12.81 5.21
C PHE A 27 -24.50 -11.72 4.29
N PHE A 28 -25.81 -11.53 4.37
CA PHE A 28 -26.43 -10.28 3.95
C PHE A 28 -26.01 -9.21 4.96
N ILE A 29 -25.24 -8.22 4.53
CA ILE A 29 -25.00 -7.01 5.33
C ILE A 29 -26.03 -5.99 4.86
N GLU A 30 -27.02 -5.74 5.71
CA GLU A 30 -27.81 -4.51 5.66
C GLU A 30 -26.86 -3.33 5.88
N ASN A 31 -26.92 -2.35 4.99
CA ASN A 31 -26.24 -1.06 5.12
C ASN A 31 -26.81 -0.30 6.31
N ASP A 32 -26.37 -0.65 7.52
CA ASP A 32 -26.72 0.09 8.72
C ASP A 32 -25.58 1.05 9.07
N ARG A 33 -25.78 2.31 8.68
CA ARG A 33 -24.97 3.46 9.08
C ARG A 33 -25.14 3.66 10.57
N ASN A 34 -24.29 3.05 11.39
CA ASN A 34 -24.19 3.36 12.81
C ASN A 34 -22.74 3.23 13.26
N ILE A 35 -22.09 4.38 13.45
CA ILE A 35 -20.89 4.47 14.29
C ILE A 35 -21.29 3.85 15.65
N PRO A 36 -20.64 2.78 16.14
CA PRO A 36 -21.01 2.17 17.40
C PRO A 36 -20.83 3.18 18.53
N ARG A 37 -21.92 3.58 19.19
CA ARG A 37 -21.91 4.58 20.28
C ARG A 37 -21.22 4.12 21.58
N ASP A 38 -20.52 2.99 21.58
CA ASP A 38 -19.77 2.45 22.73
C ASP A 38 -18.48 1.76 22.26
N LEU A 39 -17.52 2.53 21.73
CA LEU A 39 -16.15 2.05 21.56
C LEU A 39 -15.52 1.88 22.95
N LYS A 40 -15.03 0.67 23.27
CA LYS A 40 -14.26 0.42 24.50
C LYS A 40 -12.79 0.73 24.30
N MET A 41 -12.26 0.51 23.09
CA MET A 41 -10.90 0.84 22.74
C MET A 41 -10.81 2.27 22.18
N ASN A 42 -9.78 3.03 22.56
CA ASN A 42 -9.61 4.43 22.15
C ASN A 42 -8.25 4.68 21.46
N LEU A 43 -8.21 5.65 20.53
CA LEU A 43 -6.98 6.13 19.90
C LEU A 43 -6.41 7.32 20.68
N MET A 44 -5.11 7.27 20.98
CA MET A 44 -4.39 8.35 21.64
C MET A 44 -3.26 8.85 20.74
N TYR A 45 -3.39 10.07 20.22
CA TYR A 45 -2.44 10.61 19.24
C TYR A 45 -1.32 11.43 19.88
N LEU A 46 -0.10 11.15 19.44
CA LEU A 46 1.09 11.94 19.74
C LEU A 46 1.79 12.35 18.44
N LYS A 47 1.50 13.57 17.98
CA LYS A 47 2.18 14.15 16.84
C LYS A 47 3.68 14.33 17.14
N ASN A 48 4.54 13.85 16.25
CA ASN A 48 5.98 14.00 16.32
C ASN A 48 6.53 14.53 15.00
N SER A 49 6.82 15.83 14.96
CA SER A 49 7.31 16.53 13.76
C SER A 49 8.74 16.14 13.34
N ARG A 50 9.43 15.28 14.10
CA ARG A 50 10.72 14.70 13.71
C ARG A 50 10.55 13.44 12.86
N LEU A 51 9.35 12.86 12.81
CA LEU A 51 9.06 11.72 11.96
C LEU A 51 8.86 12.19 10.50
N PRO A 52 9.17 11.32 9.52
CA PRO A 52 8.71 11.55 8.15
C PRO A 52 7.20 11.77 8.13
N ARG A 53 6.72 12.63 7.21
CA ARG A 53 5.35 13.16 7.24
C ARG A 53 4.25 12.10 7.32
N LEU A 54 4.44 10.95 6.65
CA LEU A 54 3.46 9.86 6.58
C LEU A 54 3.76 8.73 7.56
N ALA A 55 4.84 8.81 8.34
CA ALA A 55 5.23 7.73 9.22
C ALA A 55 4.36 7.68 10.47
N TRP A 56 4.04 6.47 10.93
CA TRP A 56 3.34 6.25 12.20
C TRP A 56 3.82 4.98 12.89
N LEU A 57 3.73 4.99 14.22
CA LEU A 57 3.97 3.87 15.12
C LEU A 57 2.78 3.78 16.08
N ALA A 58 2.17 2.61 16.17
CA ALA A 58 1.08 2.32 17.08
C ALA A 58 1.48 1.26 18.10
N GLU A 59 1.07 1.46 19.35
CA GLU A 59 1.28 0.54 20.46
C GLU A 59 -0.08 0.16 21.06
N VAL A 60 -0.39 -1.13 21.09
CA VAL A 60 -1.66 -1.64 21.62
C VAL A 60 -1.50 -1.98 23.10
N ASN A 61 -2.29 -1.31 23.95
CA ASN A 61 -2.37 -1.58 25.37
C ASN A 61 -3.75 -2.15 25.73
N HIS A 62 -3.86 -3.48 25.75
CA HIS A 62 -5.11 -4.17 26.10
C HIS A 62 -5.59 -3.87 27.53
N ALA A 63 -4.68 -3.70 28.49
CA ALA A 63 -5.06 -3.40 29.88
C ALA A 63 -5.74 -2.03 30.01
N LYS A 64 -5.34 -1.05 29.18
CA LYS A 64 -5.92 0.29 29.15
C LYS A 64 -7.00 0.48 28.09
N GLN A 65 -7.27 -0.55 27.27
CA GLN A 65 -8.14 -0.45 26.11
C GLN A 65 -7.78 0.78 25.24
N ALA A 66 -6.49 0.92 24.94
CA ALA A 66 -5.99 2.08 24.22
C ALA A 66 -4.94 1.68 23.19
N VAL A 67 -4.94 2.41 22.08
CA VAL A 67 -3.87 2.37 21.06
C VAL A 67 -3.20 3.74 21.05
N SER A 68 -1.96 3.79 21.49
CA SER A 68 -1.14 5.00 21.39
C SER A 68 -0.57 5.08 19.98
N VAL A 69 -0.71 6.21 19.30
CA VAL A 69 -0.25 6.41 17.93
C VAL A 69 0.68 7.61 17.88
N GLN A 70 1.97 7.37 17.68
CA GLN A 70 2.92 8.41 17.36
C GLN A 70 2.98 8.60 15.84
N HIS A 71 2.87 9.83 15.34
CA HIS A 71 2.70 10.06 13.91
C HIS A 71 3.36 11.33 13.39
N GLY A 72 3.69 11.33 12.10
CA GLY A 72 4.15 12.49 11.35
C GLY A 72 3.02 13.46 10.98
N ASP A 73 3.40 14.55 10.32
CA ASP A 73 2.52 15.70 10.06
C ASP A 73 1.38 15.47 9.05
N SER A 74 1.44 14.39 8.27
CA SER A 74 0.48 14.10 7.19
C SER A 74 -0.27 12.79 7.37
N VAL A 75 -0.25 12.22 8.58
CA VAL A 75 -1.15 11.15 8.98
C VAL A 75 -2.47 11.79 9.41
N GLU A 76 -3.58 11.36 8.82
CA GLU A 76 -4.92 11.76 9.25
C GLU A 76 -5.26 11.04 10.57
N CYS A 77 -5.77 11.80 11.54
CA CYS A 77 -6.12 11.30 12.87
C CYS A 77 -7.56 11.69 13.19
N CYS A 78 -8.44 10.70 13.25
CA CYS A 78 -9.86 10.83 13.54
C CYS A 78 -10.21 10.10 14.85
N GLU A 79 -11.45 10.22 15.32
CA GLU A 79 -11.84 9.58 16.58
C GLU A 79 -11.70 8.04 16.56
N HIS A 80 -12.07 7.41 15.44
CA HIS A 80 -12.12 5.95 15.30
C HIS A 80 -11.10 5.38 14.31
N PHE A 81 -10.30 6.20 13.64
CA PHE A 81 -9.27 5.72 12.73
C PHE A 81 -8.10 6.68 12.57
N PHE A 82 -6.97 6.15 12.10
CA PHE A 82 -5.88 6.94 11.54
C PHE A 82 -5.40 6.32 10.23
N ILE A 83 -4.90 7.14 9.30
CA ILE A 83 -4.44 6.66 8.00
C ILE A 83 -3.48 7.66 7.34
N GLU A 84 -2.50 7.15 6.60
CA GLU A 84 -1.64 7.94 5.70
C GLU A 84 -2.01 7.76 4.21
N GLY A 85 -3.26 7.38 3.95
CA GLY A 85 -3.68 6.85 2.66
C GLY A 85 -5.02 7.36 2.14
N VAL A 86 -5.44 6.78 1.02
CA VAL A 86 -6.71 7.03 0.32
C VAL A 86 -7.37 5.70 -0.03
N TRP A 87 -8.70 5.69 -0.09
CA TRP A 87 -9.48 4.51 -0.47
C TRP A 87 -10.72 4.91 -1.27
N ASN A 88 -11.37 3.93 -1.87
CA ASN A 88 -12.60 4.09 -2.67
C ASN A 88 -13.89 4.24 -1.82
N GLY A 89 -13.81 4.84 -0.62
CA GLY A 89 -14.93 5.03 0.31
C GLY A 89 -15.07 6.47 0.79
N ASP A 90 -16.08 6.73 1.63
CA ASP A 90 -16.31 8.04 2.23
C ASP A 90 -15.23 8.33 3.29
N PHE A 91 -14.62 9.52 3.29
CA PHE A 91 -13.50 9.78 4.21
C PHE A 91 -13.96 9.70 5.67
N SER A 92 -15.11 10.31 5.99
CA SER A 92 -15.64 10.37 7.35
C SER A 92 -16.07 9.02 7.93
N SER A 93 -16.37 8.02 7.08
CA SER A 93 -16.75 6.70 7.57
C SER A 93 -15.55 5.91 8.11
N GLY A 94 -14.35 6.14 7.59
CA GLY A 94 -13.14 5.41 8.01
C GLY A 94 -13.21 3.90 7.72
N ASP A 95 -14.02 3.49 6.75
CA ASP A 95 -14.34 2.08 6.44
C ASP A 95 -13.29 1.36 5.56
N PHE A 96 -12.06 1.87 5.54
CA PHE A 96 -10.99 1.35 4.69
C PHE A 96 -10.47 -0.04 5.10
N SER A 97 -10.92 -0.58 6.24
CA SER A 97 -10.73 -2.01 6.57
C SER A 97 -11.59 -2.94 5.72
N SER A 98 -12.64 -2.42 5.08
CA SER A 98 -13.70 -3.18 4.41
C SER A 98 -13.74 -2.94 2.89
N THR A 99 -12.58 -2.67 2.30
CA THR A 99 -12.43 -2.45 0.85
C THR A 99 -11.27 -3.25 0.26
N ASP A 100 -11.37 -3.51 -1.04
CA ASP A 100 -10.32 -4.04 -1.91
C ASP A 100 -9.39 -2.94 -2.45
N CYS A 101 -9.80 -1.67 -2.36
CA CYS A 101 -9.11 -0.55 -3.00
C CYS A 101 -8.68 0.50 -1.97
N ILE A 102 -7.48 0.27 -1.41
CA ILE A 102 -6.81 1.16 -0.46
C ILE A 102 -5.35 1.33 -0.86
N PHE A 103 -4.87 2.57 -0.83
CA PHE A 103 -3.47 2.94 -1.03
C PHE A 103 -2.98 3.63 0.24
N GLY A 104 -1.95 3.04 0.85
CA GLY A 104 -1.44 3.46 2.16
C GLY A 104 -1.94 2.57 3.30
N THR A 105 -1.62 2.97 4.52
CA THR A 105 -1.74 2.16 5.73
C THR A 105 -2.38 2.92 6.89
N GLY A 106 -2.95 2.20 7.85
CA GLY A 106 -3.61 2.83 8.99
C GLY A 106 -4.18 1.85 10.01
N GLY A 107 -4.98 2.36 10.93
CA GLY A 107 -5.70 1.57 11.92
C GLY A 107 -7.14 2.04 12.09
N VAL A 108 -8.06 1.09 12.23
CA VAL A 108 -9.49 1.33 12.47
C VAL A 108 -9.87 0.67 13.78
N ILE A 109 -10.43 1.45 14.71
CA ILE A 109 -10.98 0.93 15.95
C ILE A 109 -12.32 0.26 15.68
N GLN A 110 -12.48 -0.91 16.27
CA GLN A 110 -13.77 -1.58 16.45
C GLN A 110 -14.10 -1.59 17.95
N LYS A 111 -15.25 -2.16 18.32
CA LYS A 111 -15.78 -2.09 19.69
C LYS A 111 -14.73 -2.39 20.77
N ASP A 112 -13.99 -3.48 20.65
CA ASP A 112 -13.00 -3.98 21.63
C ASP A 112 -11.68 -4.44 20.98
N SER A 113 -11.46 -4.01 19.74
CA SER A 113 -10.32 -4.42 18.92
C SER A 113 -9.89 -3.31 17.97
N VAL A 114 -8.74 -3.50 17.34
CA VAL A 114 -8.24 -2.63 16.28
C VAL A 114 -7.88 -3.49 15.07
N ILE A 115 -8.20 -3.01 13.88
CA ILE A 115 -7.70 -3.56 12.62
C ILE A 115 -6.63 -2.62 12.09
N PHE A 116 -5.40 -3.11 12.00
CA PHE A 116 -4.36 -2.43 11.23
C PHE A 116 -4.47 -2.85 9.78
N VAL A 117 -4.64 -1.87 8.91
CA VAL A 117 -4.93 -2.07 7.49
C VAL A 117 -3.65 -1.80 6.71
N SER A 118 -3.21 -2.82 5.96
CA SER A 118 -2.11 -2.68 5.00
C SER A 118 -2.61 -2.10 3.67
N SER A 119 -1.68 -1.63 2.84
CA SER A 119 -1.96 -1.23 1.45
C SER A 119 -2.49 -2.43 0.65
N ALA A 120 -3.29 -2.18 -0.39
CA ALA A 120 -3.63 -3.20 -1.38
C ALA A 120 -2.50 -3.42 -2.41
N SER A 121 -1.38 -2.69 -2.29
CA SER A 121 -0.18 -2.89 -3.09
C SER A 121 0.66 -4.08 -2.59
N THR A 122 1.54 -4.60 -3.45
CA THR A 122 2.56 -5.60 -3.09
C THR A 122 3.92 -4.98 -2.80
N THR A 123 3.98 -3.66 -2.60
CA THR A 123 5.23 -2.91 -2.36
C THR A 123 5.33 -2.37 -0.95
N ASP A 124 4.22 -2.29 -0.22
CA ASP A 124 4.14 -1.72 1.12
C ASP A 124 3.94 -2.81 2.17
N TYR A 125 4.53 -2.61 3.34
CA TYR A 125 4.41 -3.52 4.48
C TYR A 125 3.98 -2.78 5.73
N LEU A 126 3.19 -3.45 6.57
CA LEU A 126 3.15 -3.17 8.00
C LEU A 126 4.23 -4.00 8.68
N TYR A 127 4.97 -3.41 9.61
CA TYR A 127 5.97 -4.10 10.41
C TYR A 127 5.50 -4.15 11.85
N TYR A 128 5.60 -5.31 12.50
CA TYR A 128 5.14 -5.46 13.88
C TYR A 128 5.95 -6.46 14.68
N THR A 129 5.89 -6.31 16.00
CA THR A 129 6.41 -7.27 16.98
C THR A 129 5.58 -7.22 18.25
N SER A 130 5.67 -8.29 19.04
CA SER A 130 5.07 -8.35 20.38
C SER A 130 6.16 -8.56 21.41
N ASN A 131 6.10 -7.82 22.52
CA ASN A 131 7.00 -8.07 23.65
C ASN A 131 6.52 -9.27 24.49
N ASP A 132 7.33 -9.69 25.47
CA ASP A 132 7.03 -10.83 26.36
C ASP A 132 5.76 -10.63 27.20
N LEU A 133 5.30 -9.38 27.34
CA LEU A 133 4.04 -9.03 28.02
C LEU A 133 2.82 -9.04 27.08
N GLY A 134 3.00 -9.42 25.81
CA GLY A 134 1.96 -9.47 24.79
C GLY A 134 1.54 -8.09 24.25
N GLN A 135 2.33 -7.04 24.48
CA GLN A 135 2.05 -5.71 23.91
C GLN A 135 2.56 -5.65 22.47
N LEU A 136 1.67 -5.29 21.56
CA LEU A 136 1.96 -5.17 20.13
C LEU A 136 2.47 -3.77 19.82
N SER A 137 3.60 -3.69 19.12
CA SER A 137 4.07 -2.49 18.43
C SER A 137 4.01 -2.70 16.93
N ILE A 138 3.45 -1.76 16.19
CA ILE A 138 3.25 -1.84 14.73
C ILE A 138 3.50 -0.50 14.07
N ALA A 139 4.18 -0.49 12.93
CA ALA A 139 4.50 0.72 12.17
C ALA A 139 4.43 0.47 10.67
N ASN A 140 4.24 1.54 9.89
CA ASN A 140 4.37 1.50 8.42
C ASN A 140 5.83 1.64 7.94
N SER A 141 6.79 1.66 8.86
CA SER A 141 8.20 1.85 8.55
C SER A 141 9.08 0.98 9.44
N LEU A 142 9.85 0.07 8.82
CA LEU A 142 10.78 -0.81 9.53
C LEU A 142 11.84 -0.02 10.32
N PRO A 143 12.52 1.00 9.75
CA PRO A 143 13.44 1.83 10.53
C PRO A 143 12.79 2.50 11.75
N LEU A 144 11.54 2.97 11.61
CA LEU A 144 10.80 3.59 12.72
C LEU A 144 10.53 2.57 13.84
N LEU A 145 10.05 1.37 13.48
CA LEU A 145 9.81 0.31 14.46
C LEU A 145 11.11 -0.08 15.16
N LEU A 146 12.20 -0.32 14.43
CA LEU A 146 13.51 -0.66 14.99
C LEU A 146 14.01 0.42 15.95
N ALA A 147 13.91 1.70 15.57
CA ALA A 147 14.30 2.82 16.42
C ALA A 147 13.48 2.86 17.72
N SER A 148 12.17 2.60 17.68
CA SER A 148 11.32 2.59 18.87
C SER A 148 11.70 1.50 19.88
N MET A 149 12.22 0.37 19.38
CA MET A 149 12.68 -0.76 20.20
C MET A 149 14.17 -0.68 20.57
N ASN A 150 14.84 0.40 20.15
CA ASN A 150 16.29 0.55 20.22
C ASN A 150 17.02 -0.69 19.65
N ASP A 151 16.51 -1.23 18.55
CA ASP A 151 17.01 -2.42 17.87
C ASP A 151 17.55 -2.07 16.48
N SER A 152 18.19 -3.02 15.82
CA SER A 152 18.69 -2.86 14.46
C SER A 152 18.67 -4.19 13.72
N LEU A 153 18.77 -4.13 12.40
CA LEU A 153 19.11 -5.31 11.60
C LEU A 153 20.44 -5.91 12.09
N ASP A 154 20.54 -7.23 12.01
CA ASP A 154 21.74 -7.99 12.33
C ASP A 154 22.71 -7.94 11.13
N PRO A 155 23.83 -7.19 11.21
CA PRO A 155 24.77 -7.09 10.10
C PRO A 155 25.48 -8.41 9.77
N SER A 156 25.42 -9.42 10.65
CA SER A 156 25.99 -10.74 10.40
C SER A 156 25.06 -11.63 9.57
N PHE A 157 23.77 -11.29 9.49
CA PHE A 157 22.80 -12.02 8.68
C PHE A 157 22.85 -11.55 7.21
N LEU A 158 23.40 -12.39 6.34
CA LEU A 158 23.56 -12.09 4.90
C LEU A 158 22.29 -12.37 4.07
N GLY A 159 21.24 -12.93 4.67
CA GLY A 159 20.06 -13.43 3.96
C GLY A 159 18.98 -12.40 3.62
N TYR A 160 19.18 -11.11 3.94
CA TYR A 160 18.13 -10.08 3.76
C TYR A 160 17.64 -9.93 2.33
N ASN A 161 18.52 -10.03 1.33
CA ASN A 161 18.12 -9.98 -0.07
C ASN A 161 17.18 -11.14 -0.41
N GLY A 162 17.53 -12.37 0.02
CA GLY A 162 16.69 -13.54 -0.18
C GLY A 162 15.32 -13.41 0.48
N ILE A 163 15.23 -12.81 1.68
CA ILE A 163 13.95 -12.49 2.31
C ILE A 163 13.15 -11.54 1.42
N ASN A 164 13.74 -10.46 0.93
CA ASN A 164 13.04 -9.50 0.08
C ASN A 164 12.56 -10.12 -1.24
N ASP A 165 13.38 -10.95 -1.87
CA ASP A 165 13.06 -11.58 -3.16
C ASP A 165 11.87 -12.57 -3.08
N THR A 166 11.57 -13.09 -1.89
CA THR A 166 10.44 -14.04 -1.70
C THR A 166 9.07 -13.43 -2.03
N ILE A 167 8.95 -12.11 -2.16
CA ILE A 167 7.73 -11.48 -2.67
C ILE A 167 7.36 -11.97 -4.09
N ALA A 168 8.35 -12.32 -4.90
CA ALA A 168 8.12 -12.87 -6.23
C ALA A 168 7.39 -14.24 -6.20
N TRP A 169 7.34 -14.90 -5.04
CA TRP A 169 6.61 -16.15 -4.84
C TRP A 169 5.13 -15.94 -4.49
N GLY A 170 4.69 -14.69 -4.33
CA GLY A 170 3.31 -14.30 -4.10
C GLY A 170 2.98 -13.97 -2.65
N ILE A 171 1.78 -13.42 -2.45
CA ILE A 171 1.29 -12.91 -1.16
C ILE A 171 1.11 -13.99 -0.08
N ASP A 172 1.13 -15.27 -0.47
CA ASP A 172 0.98 -16.42 0.43
C ASP A 172 2.29 -17.10 0.80
N ALA A 173 3.37 -16.83 0.05
CA ALA A 173 4.62 -17.59 0.13
C ALA A 173 5.85 -16.72 0.48
N TYR A 174 5.68 -15.42 0.66
CA TYR A 174 6.77 -14.54 1.06
C TYR A 174 7.19 -14.81 2.51
N VAL A 175 8.47 -14.67 2.79
CA VAL A 175 9.01 -14.78 4.15
C VAL A 175 8.56 -13.57 4.97
N GLN A 176 7.82 -13.81 6.05
CA GLN A 176 7.26 -12.74 6.88
C GLN A 176 8.22 -12.23 7.97
N GLU A 177 9.25 -13.01 8.31
CA GLU A 177 10.13 -12.71 9.43
C GLU A 177 11.42 -12.02 8.97
N ILE A 178 11.78 -10.94 9.66
CA ILE A 178 13.02 -10.19 9.46
C ILE A 178 13.86 -10.34 10.73
N PRO A 179 15.02 -11.04 10.67
CA PRO A 179 15.93 -11.13 11.80
C PRO A 179 16.47 -9.75 12.20
N THR A 180 16.53 -9.50 13.50
CA THR A 180 17.17 -8.32 14.10
C THR A 180 18.26 -8.76 15.08
N ARG A 181 18.99 -7.82 15.67
CA ARG A 181 20.00 -8.15 16.68
C ARG A 181 19.39 -8.72 17.96
N LYS A 182 18.20 -8.28 18.34
CA LYS A 182 17.56 -8.68 19.59
C LYS A 182 16.48 -9.74 19.43
N SER A 183 15.82 -9.81 18.28
CA SER A 183 14.65 -10.65 18.07
C SER A 183 14.32 -10.79 16.57
N VAL A 184 13.03 -10.90 16.26
CA VAL A 184 12.46 -10.92 14.92
C VAL A 184 11.38 -9.84 14.83
N VAL A 185 11.34 -9.15 13.69
CA VAL A 185 10.22 -8.31 13.28
C VAL A 185 9.41 -9.06 12.23
N LYS A 186 8.09 -9.04 12.36
CA LYS A 186 7.20 -9.56 11.33
C LYS A 186 6.83 -8.45 10.35
N ARG A 187 6.70 -8.79 9.07
CA ARG A 187 6.17 -7.91 8.03
C ARG A 187 4.90 -8.51 7.46
N LEU A 188 3.88 -7.68 7.33
CA LEU A 188 2.57 -8.03 6.82
C LEU A 188 2.31 -7.24 5.54
N MET A 189 1.99 -7.97 4.48
CA MET A 189 1.66 -7.42 3.17
C MET A 189 0.27 -7.88 2.76
N TYR A 190 -0.48 -6.99 2.12
CA TYR A 190 -1.81 -7.20 1.52
C TYR A 190 -2.92 -7.63 2.50
N ARG A 191 -2.65 -8.40 3.54
CA ARG A 191 -3.61 -8.77 4.59
C ARG A 191 -3.70 -7.69 5.66
N ASN A 192 -4.82 -7.63 6.34
CA ASN A 192 -5.01 -6.80 7.52
C ASN A 192 -4.62 -7.56 8.79
N LEU A 193 -4.32 -6.85 9.87
CA LEU A 193 -4.04 -7.43 11.18
C LEU A 193 -5.14 -7.06 12.16
N HIS A 194 -5.95 -8.02 12.55
CA HIS A 194 -6.92 -7.86 13.63
C HIS A 194 -6.27 -8.14 14.97
N VAL A 195 -6.49 -7.23 15.92
CA VAL A 195 -5.92 -7.27 17.26
C VAL A 195 -7.05 -7.10 18.26
N GLY A 196 -7.44 -8.20 18.91
CA GLY A 196 -8.56 -8.24 19.86
C GLY A 196 -8.31 -9.25 20.97
N GLY A 197 -8.59 -8.86 22.23
CA GLY A 197 -8.31 -9.72 23.38
C GLY A 197 -6.83 -10.13 23.46
N SER A 198 -6.55 -11.44 23.42
CA SER A 198 -5.19 -11.99 23.32
C SER A 198 -4.84 -12.52 21.92
N ALA A 199 -5.71 -12.30 20.93
CA ALA A 199 -5.58 -12.85 19.60
C ALA A 199 -4.98 -11.83 18.63
N LEU A 200 -4.02 -12.31 17.86
CA LEU A 200 -3.48 -11.63 16.69
C LEU A 200 -3.84 -12.46 15.47
N GLN A 201 -4.64 -11.91 14.57
CA GLN A 201 -5.17 -12.63 13.42
C GLN A 201 -4.95 -11.85 12.13
N GLU A 202 -4.36 -12.50 11.13
CA GLU A 202 -4.37 -11.99 9.77
C GLU A 202 -5.77 -12.13 9.15
N VAL A 203 -6.25 -11.07 8.52
CA VAL A 203 -7.57 -10.99 7.89
C VAL A 203 -7.40 -10.68 6.41
N GLU A 204 -8.04 -11.49 5.57
CA GLU A 204 -8.05 -11.29 4.13
C GLU A 204 -8.77 -9.98 3.75
N LYS A 205 -8.25 -9.29 2.74
CA LYS A 205 -8.97 -8.18 2.12
C LYS A 205 -10.13 -8.70 1.27
N TYR A 206 -11.10 -7.83 1.02
CA TYR A 206 -12.12 -8.11 0.03
C TYR A 206 -11.46 -8.29 -1.34
N MET A 207 -11.96 -9.25 -2.11
CA MET A 207 -11.53 -9.42 -3.49
C MET A 207 -12.45 -8.61 -4.41
N PRO A 208 -11.89 -8.06 -5.50
CA PRO A 208 -12.71 -7.42 -6.52
C PRO A 208 -13.74 -8.40 -7.08
N PRO A 209 -14.88 -7.89 -7.61
CA PRO A 209 -15.88 -8.74 -8.22
C PRO A 209 -15.33 -9.43 -9.47
N HIS A 210 -16.01 -10.49 -9.90
CA HIS A 210 -15.72 -11.10 -11.20
C HIS A 210 -16.19 -10.21 -12.35
N PHE A 211 -15.36 -10.03 -13.38
CA PHE A 211 -15.67 -9.23 -14.56
C PHE A 211 -15.91 -10.13 -15.78
N PRO A 212 -17.16 -10.30 -16.25
CA PRO A 212 -17.45 -11.14 -17.41
C PRO A 212 -17.15 -10.45 -18.75
N SER A 213 -16.76 -9.17 -18.75
CA SER A 213 -16.37 -8.42 -19.93
C SER A 213 -15.36 -7.33 -19.61
N TYR A 214 -14.62 -6.89 -20.63
CA TYR A 214 -13.71 -5.75 -20.51
C TYR A 214 -14.45 -4.46 -20.12
N SER A 215 -15.65 -4.22 -20.66
CA SER A 215 -16.42 -3.02 -20.33
C SER A 215 -16.73 -2.93 -18.84
N LEU A 216 -17.14 -4.03 -18.20
CA LEU A 216 -17.43 -4.05 -16.77
C LEU A 216 -16.17 -3.89 -15.91
N TYR A 217 -15.04 -4.43 -16.36
CA TYR A 217 -13.74 -4.19 -15.71
C TYR A 217 -13.33 -2.72 -15.80
N HIS A 218 -13.47 -2.12 -16.99
CA HIS A 218 -13.15 -0.72 -17.23
C HIS A 218 -14.06 0.22 -16.42
N GLU A 219 -15.37 -0.03 -16.39
CA GLU A 219 -16.33 0.69 -15.55
C GLU A 219 -15.99 0.58 -14.06
N TYR A 220 -15.57 -0.60 -13.59
CA TYR A 220 -15.11 -0.77 -12.21
C TYR A 220 -13.87 0.07 -11.90
N ILE A 221 -12.85 0.09 -12.77
CA ILE A 221 -11.66 0.93 -12.55
C ILE A 221 -12.06 2.40 -12.53
N GLU A 222 -12.84 2.84 -13.51
CA GLU A 222 -13.27 4.23 -13.66
C GLU A 222 -14.05 4.70 -12.42
N ALA A 223 -15.01 3.90 -11.95
CA ALA A 223 -15.78 4.21 -10.75
C ALA A 223 -14.94 4.23 -9.47
N ASN A 224 -13.96 3.32 -9.32
CA ASN A 224 -13.07 3.33 -8.16
C ASN A 224 -12.12 4.53 -8.17
N PHE A 225 -11.60 4.91 -9.35
CA PHE A 225 -10.77 6.09 -9.47
C PHE A 225 -11.52 7.36 -9.07
N GLU A 226 -12.76 7.53 -9.53
CA GLU A 226 -13.62 8.64 -9.12
C GLU A 226 -13.77 8.72 -7.59
N ARG A 227 -14.02 7.58 -6.94
CA ARG A 227 -14.18 7.49 -5.49
C ARG A 227 -12.89 7.82 -4.74
N ILE A 228 -11.75 7.33 -5.22
CA ILE A 228 -10.44 7.67 -4.66
C ILE A 228 -10.18 9.17 -4.77
N VAL A 229 -10.46 9.78 -5.93
CA VAL A 229 -10.28 11.23 -6.12
C VAL A 229 -11.16 12.03 -5.16
N LYS A 230 -12.43 11.61 -5.01
CA LYS A 230 -13.35 12.22 -4.05
C LYS A 230 -12.80 12.14 -2.62
N ASN A 231 -12.35 10.96 -2.21
CA ASN A 231 -11.77 10.73 -0.89
C ASN A 231 -10.48 11.57 -0.69
N ALA A 232 -9.56 11.58 -1.65
CA ALA A 232 -8.31 12.33 -1.63
C ALA A 232 -8.52 13.84 -1.45
N ARG A 233 -9.60 14.37 -2.03
CA ARG A 233 -9.97 15.79 -2.03
C ARG A 233 -11.04 16.14 -0.99
N ASP A 234 -11.41 15.21 -0.12
CA ASP A 234 -12.44 15.42 0.89
C ASP A 234 -12.10 16.62 1.80
N TYR A 235 -13.12 17.40 2.17
CA TYR A 235 -12.93 18.63 2.95
C TYR A 235 -12.70 18.37 4.44
N HIS A 236 -13.01 17.16 4.92
CA HIS A 236 -12.73 16.74 6.28
C HIS A 236 -11.28 16.29 6.48
N ARG A 237 -10.51 16.08 5.41
CA ARG A 237 -9.07 15.81 5.51
C ARG A 237 -8.34 17.01 6.07
N THR A 238 -7.39 16.77 6.97
CA THR A 238 -6.46 17.77 7.47
C THR A 238 -5.57 18.26 6.33
N THR A 239 -5.10 17.33 5.47
CA THR A 239 -4.32 17.65 4.28
C THR A 239 -4.93 16.93 3.07
N ARG A 240 -5.36 17.70 2.07
CA ARG A 240 -5.79 17.13 0.79
C ARG A 240 -4.62 16.44 0.11
N VAL A 241 -4.88 15.26 -0.46
CA VAL A 241 -3.88 14.46 -1.14
C VAL A 241 -3.82 14.89 -2.60
N GLU A 242 -2.63 15.31 -3.05
CA GLU A 242 -2.38 15.59 -4.46
C GLU A 242 -2.29 14.27 -5.25
N ILE A 243 -3.04 14.19 -6.34
CA ILE A 243 -3.01 13.08 -7.27
C ILE A 243 -1.88 13.33 -8.26
N CYS A 244 -0.80 12.56 -8.09
CA CYS A 244 0.35 12.59 -8.98
C CYS A 244 0.35 11.36 -9.88
N SER A 245 0.87 11.50 -11.10
CA SER A 245 1.12 10.39 -11.99
C SER A 245 2.45 10.54 -12.71
N THR A 246 2.90 9.46 -13.34
CA THR A 246 4.02 9.48 -14.29
C THR A 246 3.49 9.17 -15.69
N GLN A 247 4.12 9.76 -16.70
CA GLN A 247 3.83 9.49 -18.11
C GLN A 247 5.13 9.15 -18.84
N SER A 248 5.18 7.91 -19.30
CA SER A 248 6.18 7.40 -20.26
C SER A 248 5.54 7.27 -21.64
N LYS A 249 6.25 6.75 -22.64
CA LYS A 249 5.60 6.35 -23.92
C LYS A 249 4.96 4.97 -23.87
N GLY A 250 5.11 4.26 -22.76
CA GLY A 250 4.58 2.92 -22.55
C GLY A 250 3.05 2.88 -22.48
N TYR A 251 2.51 1.68 -22.71
CA TYR A 251 1.07 1.43 -22.66
C TYR A 251 0.49 1.67 -21.27
N ASP A 252 1.13 1.16 -20.21
CA ASP A 252 0.54 1.14 -18.87
C ASP A 252 0.28 2.55 -18.30
N SER A 253 1.29 3.42 -18.35
CA SER A 253 1.15 4.82 -17.89
C SER A 253 0.13 5.58 -18.73
N THR A 254 0.08 5.34 -20.04
CA THR A 254 -0.91 5.92 -20.95
C THR A 254 -2.33 5.45 -20.65
N ALA A 255 -2.52 4.14 -20.42
CA ALA A 255 -3.81 3.56 -20.12
C ALA A 255 -4.36 4.08 -18.77
N VAL A 256 -3.52 4.13 -17.74
CA VAL A 256 -3.86 4.71 -16.44
C VAL A 256 -4.22 6.19 -16.57
N ASN A 257 -3.39 6.99 -17.25
CA ASN A 257 -3.63 8.43 -17.39
C ASN A 257 -4.83 8.76 -18.27
N ALA A 258 -5.16 7.93 -19.25
CA ALA A 258 -6.36 8.10 -20.06
C ALA A 258 -7.66 7.98 -19.23
N ILE A 259 -7.64 7.15 -18.17
CA ILE A 259 -8.74 7.04 -17.21
C ILE A 259 -8.66 8.20 -16.20
N ALA A 260 -7.50 8.37 -15.56
CA ALA A 260 -7.29 9.32 -14.47
C ALA A 260 -7.54 10.78 -14.89
N ALA A 261 -7.19 11.16 -16.12
CA ALA A 261 -7.38 12.51 -16.64
C ALA A 261 -8.84 12.98 -16.62
N LYS A 262 -9.81 12.05 -16.68
CA LYS A 262 -11.25 12.37 -16.59
C LYS A 262 -11.66 12.92 -15.23
N PHE A 263 -10.94 12.56 -14.17
CA PHE A 263 -11.24 12.93 -12.78
C PHE A 263 -10.28 14.00 -12.22
N GLY A 264 -9.27 14.36 -13.02
CA GLY A 264 -8.29 15.39 -12.73
C GLY A 264 -7.07 14.87 -12.00
N ILE A 265 -5.90 15.09 -12.60
CA ILE A 265 -4.57 14.80 -12.04
C ILE A 265 -3.92 16.15 -11.72
N ASP A 266 -3.31 16.28 -10.54
CA ASP A 266 -2.72 17.54 -10.09
C ASP A 266 -1.32 17.75 -10.70
N LYS A 267 -0.53 16.67 -10.81
CA LYS A 267 0.82 16.70 -11.39
C LYS A 267 1.10 15.44 -12.21
N VAL A 268 1.61 15.59 -13.42
CA VAL A 268 2.12 14.47 -14.23
C VAL A 268 3.61 14.67 -14.47
N PHE A 269 4.44 13.71 -14.07
CA PHE A 269 5.88 13.76 -14.29
C PHE A 269 6.27 12.91 -15.50
N THR A 270 7.22 13.37 -16.30
CA THR A 270 7.71 12.60 -17.45
C THR A 270 9.22 12.69 -17.56
N ILE A 271 9.88 11.57 -17.85
CA ILE A 271 11.33 11.53 -18.06
C ILE A 271 11.56 11.72 -19.56
N LEU A 272 12.40 12.67 -19.95
CA LEU A 272 12.65 12.90 -21.37
C LEU A 272 13.45 11.76 -22.03
N LYS A 273 14.37 11.17 -21.26
CA LYS A 273 15.27 10.11 -21.70
C LYS A 273 15.34 8.98 -20.68
N GLY A 274 14.79 7.83 -21.05
CA GLY A 274 14.76 6.62 -20.22
C GLY A 274 16.12 5.95 -20.06
N LYS A 275 16.18 4.98 -19.14
CA LYS A 275 17.35 4.11 -18.96
C LYS A 275 17.53 3.19 -20.17
N SER A 276 18.77 2.78 -20.46
CA SER A 276 18.97 1.72 -21.45
C SER A 276 18.41 0.39 -20.92
N PRO A 277 17.98 -0.53 -21.80
CA PRO A 277 17.39 -1.81 -21.38
C PRO A 277 18.33 -2.74 -20.59
N SER A 278 19.64 -2.45 -20.60
CA SER A 278 20.72 -3.36 -20.18
C SER A 278 21.52 -2.89 -18.96
N HIS A 279 21.22 -1.71 -18.38
CA HIS A 279 22.07 -1.12 -17.35
C HIS A 279 21.30 -0.61 -16.12
N PHE A 280 21.95 -0.76 -14.95
CA PHE A 280 21.62 0.02 -13.77
C PHE A 280 21.97 1.49 -14.04
N ALA A 281 21.26 2.40 -13.37
CA ALA A 281 21.23 3.85 -13.64
C ALA A 281 22.58 4.57 -13.83
N THR A 282 23.70 3.95 -13.47
CA THR A 282 25.04 4.51 -13.43
C THR A 282 25.85 4.34 -14.73
N ASN A 283 25.34 3.67 -15.78
CA ASN A 283 26.16 3.33 -16.96
C ASN A 283 25.47 3.52 -18.33
N ASP A 284 24.56 4.49 -18.44
CA ASP A 284 23.65 4.62 -19.61
C ASP A 284 24.05 5.77 -20.56
N ALA A 285 25.30 6.22 -20.51
CA ALA A 285 25.75 7.47 -21.15
C ALA A 285 25.60 7.50 -22.70
N HIS A 286 25.33 6.36 -23.35
CA HIS A 286 25.41 6.26 -24.82
C HIS A 286 24.17 5.72 -25.52
N GLU A 287 23.15 5.21 -24.82
CA GLU A 287 21.95 4.61 -25.44
C GLU A 287 20.69 4.90 -24.63
N GLN A 288 20.35 6.18 -24.48
CA GLN A 288 19.10 6.58 -23.83
C GLN A 288 17.94 6.53 -24.82
N VAL A 289 16.85 5.87 -24.42
CA VAL A 289 15.63 5.78 -25.22
C VAL A 289 14.78 7.02 -24.95
N ASP A 290 14.24 7.62 -26.00
CA ASP A 290 13.25 8.70 -25.86
C ASP A 290 11.98 8.15 -25.17
N ASP A 291 11.72 8.64 -23.96
CA ASP A 291 10.56 8.27 -23.14
C ASP A 291 9.67 9.48 -22.82
N ASP A 292 9.83 10.56 -23.60
CA ASP A 292 9.12 11.82 -23.43
C ASP A 292 7.60 11.64 -23.64
N GLY A 293 6.86 11.69 -22.53
CA GLY A 293 5.41 11.55 -22.46
C GLY A 293 4.63 12.85 -22.70
N ARG A 294 5.28 13.97 -23.01
CA ARG A 294 4.60 15.28 -23.12
C ARG A 294 3.52 15.32 -24.20
N GLU A 295 3.72 14.65 -25.33
CA GLU A 295 2.72 14.60 -26.40
C GLU A 295 1.44 13.87 -25.96
N ILE A 296 1.59 12.77 -25.21
CA ILE A 296 0.46 12.05 -24.63
C ILE A 296 -0.27 12.92 -23.62
N CYS A 297 0.47 13.62 -22.75
CA CYS A 297 -0.11 14.56 -21.79
C CYS A 297 -0.91 15.66 -22.49
N ARG A 298 -0.39 16.21 -23.61
CA ARG A 298 -1.07 17.21 -24.44
C ARG A 298 -2.40 16.69 -24.99
N ILE A 299 -2.42 15.45 -25.49
CA ILE A 299 -3.65 14.79 -25.99
C ILE A 299 -4.66 14.58 -24.85
N LEU A 300 -4.20 14.14 -23.69
CA LEU A 300 -5.00 13.92 -22.49
C LEU A 300 -5.41 15.22 -21.76
N LYS A 301 -4.90 16.38 -22.21
CA LYS A 301 -5.12 17.70 -21.62
C LYS A 301 -4.68 17.78 -20.15
N VAL A 302 -3.59 17.10 -19.81
CA VAL A 302 -2.95 17.17 -18.48
C VAL A 302 -1.61 17.88 -18.60
N ALA A 303 -1.29 18.72 -17.61
CA ALA A 303 -0.01 19.40 -17.56
C ALA A 303 1.09 18.43 -17.14
N SER A 304 2.21 18.45 -17.86
CA SER A 304 3.37 17.60 -17.57
C SER A 304 4.58 18.41 -17.09
N ILE A 305 5.32 17.81 -16.17
CA ILE A 305 6.54 18.32 -15.57
C ILE A 305 7.68 17.42 -16.05
N PRO A 306 8.54 17.91 -16.96
CA PRO A 306 9.68 17.11 -17.42
C PRO A 306 10.73 16.99 -16.31
N ILE A 307 11.26 15.78 -16.15
CA ILE A 307 12.38 15.47 -15.25
C ILE A 307 13.56 15.07 -16.13
N GLU A 308 14.65 15.82 -16.00
CA GLU A 308 15.94 15.47 -16.56
C GLU A 308 16.72 14.61 -15.58
N ARG A 309 16.81 13.31 -15.87
CA ARG A 309 17.43 12.32 -14.96
C ARG A 309 18.88 12.66 -14.59
N HIS A 310 19.60 13.32 -15.48
CA HIS A 310 21.00 13.70 -15.31
C HIS A 310 21.21 15.15 -14.89
N ALA A 311 20.16 15.88 -14.51
CA ALA A 311 20.32 17.25 -14.01
C ALA A 311 21.25 17.34 -12.78
N PHE A 312 21.40 16.24 -12.02
CA PHE A 312 22.34 16.19 -10.90
C PHE A 312 23.82 16.23 -11.32
N GLU A 313 24.14 15.90 -12.56
CA GLU A 313 25.50 15.93 -13.09
C GLU A 313 25.95 17.35 -13.43
N THR A 314 25.00 18.24 -13.70
CA THR A 314 25.26 19.64 -14.08
C THR A 314 24.93 20.64 -12.97
N ASP A 315 23.97 20.34 -12.09
CA ASP A 315 23.30 21.36 -11.25
C ASP A 315 23.10 20.98 -9.76
N PHE A 316 23.95 20.13 -9.16
CA PHE A 316 23.99 20.00 -7.70
C PHE A 316 25.14 20.82 -7.09
N PRO A 317 24.85 21.86 -6.27
CA PRO A 317 25.88 22.59 -5.53
C PRO A 317 26.53 21.76 -4.41
#